data_AF-A0A087A2W7-F1
#
_entry.id   AF-A0A087A2W7-F1
#
_cell.length_a   1.000
_cell.length_b   1.000
_cell.length_c   1.000
_cell.angle_alpha   90.00
_cell.angle_beta   90.00
_cell.angle_gamma   90.00
#
_symmetry.space_group_name_H-M   'P 1'
#
loop_
_entity.id
_entity.type
_entity.pdbx_description
1 polymer ?
#
loop_
_entity_poly.entity_id
_entity_poly.type
_entity_poly.pdbx_seq_one_letter_code
_entity_poly.pdbx_strand_id
1 'polypeptide(L)'
;HTSRRRRPRPTCSGDIAAAHHDVARRVAEGSMVLLKNADAMLPLAAGTCLAVIGDMATTPRFQGSGSSKVNATREENILDAFKARESAAGTDSPSITVAGYAAGYGRQGTANQTLIDEAVALASREDVDVALAVVGLDERSESEGLDRSTMAIPQVQNDLVTALTATGKPVVVVLVAGSPVELPWHDSVAAILYVGLSGQAGASATVRALAGEVNPSGHLAETWALRYDDCPSAGWYPAVGRDAIYREGPFVGYRYYETAGVPVRFPFGYGLSYSTFTYDAIALAADGSGVDVTVTNDSDVAGSTVIQLYVSGPSRSAVSGRTAASGVLRPVRELKGFAKVALAPHETRTVRIAFDRYTFRHFAAAAGTSGTSGAGEWRVEAGDWTIAIGPDAAHLPLTATYTIALPKNGDAEAHADGTLFGMPIITPEAAAFQSATDPALGHYLNGDVKHVTDAEMTALFGHEVIAPGKPAVLGVNDPISSWASSRGFVARTIANTLAKRERTVREKTGAPDLNTLFILNMPPRAMSKMTQGMVDSAMVDAIVKIGNGRTFRGLGSLISAYFRNQSANKRTAKELNHE
;
A
#
# COMPACT_ATOMS: atom_id res chain seq x y z
N HIS A 1 44.97 26.41 4.60
CA HIS A 1 44.44 26.02 3.28
C HIS A 1 42.92 26.19 3.23
N THR A 2 42.49 27.27 2.56
CA THR A 2 41.19 27.51 1.90
C THR A 2 39.96 26.76 2.41
N SER A 3 39.11 27.46 3.18
CA SER A 3 37.71 27.10 3.34
C SER A 3 37.02 27.21 1.98
N ARG A 4 36.60 26.08 1.41
CA ARG A 4 35.65 26.09 0.29
C ARG A 4 34.36 26.70 0.82
N ARG A 5 34.12 27.99 0.55
CA ARG A 5 32.78 28.59 0.66
C ARG A 5 31.83 27.67 -0.10
N ARG A 6 30.93 26.99 0.61
CA ARG A 6 29.82 26.26 -0.03
C ARG A 6 29.12 27.28 -0.93
N ARG A 7 29.11 27.05 -2.25
CA ARG A 7 28.26 27.82 -3.15
C ARG A 7 26.84 27.81 -2.56
N PRO A 8 26.13 28.94 -2.50
CA PRO A 8 24.73 28.94 -2.11
C PRO A 8 24.02 27.91 -2.98
N ARG A 9 23.28 26.98 -2.34
CA ARG A 9 22.48 26.01 -3.08
C ARG A 9 21.53 26.82 -3.96
N PRO A 10 21.39 26.49 -5.26
CA PRO A 10 20.41 27.17 -6.10
C PRO A 10 19.04 27.03 -5.44
N THR A 11 18.44 28.15 -5.05
CA THR A 11 17.07 28.20 -4.57
C THR A 11 16.15 28.06 -5.76
N CYS A 12 15.18 27.15 -5.68
CA CYS A 12 14.10 27.08 -6.67
C CYS A 12 13.42 28.46 -6.76
N SER A 13 13.29 29.01 -7.96
CA SER A 13 12.56 30.27 -8.16
C SER A 13 11.10 30.14 -7.73
N GLY A 14 10.47 31.22 -7.27
CA GLY A 14 9.09 31.21 -6.79
C GLY A 14 8.07 30.63 -7.78
N ASP A 15 8.22 30.94 -9.07
CA ASP A 15 7.29 30.46 -10.11
C ASP A 15 7.35 28.94 -10.30
N ILE A 16 8.55 28.36 -10.29
CA ILE A 16 8.75 26.91 -10.35
C ILE A 16 8.17 26.24 -9.10
N ALA A 17 8.41 26.82 -7.92
CA ALA A 17 7.83 26.30 -6.68
C ALA A 17 6.29 26.31 -6.70
N ALA A 18 5.68 27.38 -7.20
CA ALA A 18 4.23 27.48 -7.38
C ALA A 18 3.70 26.43 -8.38
N ALA A 19 4.36 26.25 -9.53
CA ALA A 19 3.99 25.25 -10.52
C ALA A 19 4.11 23.81 -9.96
N HIS A 20 5.15 23.51 -9.17
CA HIS A 20 5.30 22.21 -8.51
C HIS A 20 4.25 21.99 -7.42
N HIS A 21 3.87 23.04 -6.70
CA HIS A 21 2.79 22.99 -5.72
C HIS A 21 1.44 22.68 -6.38
N ASP A 22 1.18 23.27 -7.55
CA ASP A 22 0.00 22.95 -8.36
C ASP A 22 -0.03 21.49 -8.83
N VAL A 23 1.11 20.95 -9.26
CA VAL A 23 1.24 19.52 -9.60
C VAL A 23 0.94 18.66 -8.36
N ALA A 24 1.50 18.99 -7.20
CA ALA A 24 1.24 18.26 -5.96
C ALA A 24 -0.25 18.27 -5.60
N ARG A 25 -0.94 19.41 -5.80
CA ARG A 25 -2.38 19.54 -5.58
C ARG A 25 -3.18 18.62 -6.50
N ARG A 26 -2.88 18.61 -7.80
CA ARG A 26 -3.55 17.73 -8.78
C ARG A 26 -3.34 16.24 -8.49
N VAL A 27 -2.15 15.88 -8.00
CA VAL A 27 -1.87 14.50 -7.57
C VAL A 27 -2.69 14.15 -6.33
N ALA A 28 -2.77 15.04 -5.34
CA ALA A 28 -3.58 14.84 -4.14
C ALA A 28 -5.08 14.70 -4.49
N GLU A 29 -5.61 15.58 -5.34
CA GLU A 29 -6.99 15.55 -5.87
C GLU A 29 -7.32 14.20 -6.52
N GLY A 30 -6.40 13.66 -7.33
CA GLY A 30 -6.56 12.36 -7.99
C GLY A 30 -6.37 11.13 -7.08
N SER A 31 -5.91 11.33 -5.84
CA SER A 31 -5.56 10.26 -4.89
C SER A 31 -6.57 10.11 -3.75
N MET A 32 -7.41 11.11 -3.51
CA MET A 32 -8.43 11.07 -2.46
C MET A 32 -9.53 10.06 -2.79
N VAL A 33 -9.91 9.26 -1.79
CA VAL A 33 -10.93 8.23 -1.92
C VAL A 33 -12.13 8.64 -1.09
N LEU A 34 -13.29 8.83 -1.74
CA LEU A 34 -14.55 8.99 -1.04
C LEU A 34 -15.02 7.60 -0.60
N LEU A 35 -15.02 7.34 0.71
CA LEU A 35 -15.31 6.02 1.28
C LEU A 35 -16.77 5.85 1.65
N LYS A 36 -17.42 6.94 2.07
CA LYS A 36 -18.84 6.98 2.41
C LYS A 36 -19.40 8.34 2.03
N ASN A 37 -20.61 8.33 1.49
CA ASN A 37 -21.37 9.55 1.19
C ASN A 37 -22.88 9.29 1.30
N ALA A 38 -23.40 9.23 2.54
CA ALA A 38 -24.83 9.02 2.77
C ALA A 38 -25.62 10.25 2.34
N ASP A 39 -26.80 10.02 1.74
CA ASP A 39 -27.75 11.06 1.31
C ASP A 39 -27.14 12.19 0.46
N ALA A 40 -26.06 11.88 -0.28
CA ALA A 40 -25.27 12.85 -1.04
C ALA A 40 -24.79 14.05 -0.20
N MET A 41 -24.40 13.82 1.07
CA MET A 41 -23.87 14.83 1.99
C MET A 41 -22.70 15.64 1.38
N LEU A 42 -21.85 14.99 0.61
CA LEU A 42 -20.80 15.62 -0.18
C LEU A 42 -21.16 15.63 -1.68
N PRO A 43 -20.81 16.70 -2.41
CA PRO A 43 -20.10 17.89 -1.93
C PRO A 43 -20.96 18.78 -1.02
N LEU A 44 -20.30 19.52 -0.13
CA LEU A 44 -20.95 20.48 0.75
C LEU A 44 -21.65 21.56 -0.08
N ALA A 45 -22.90 21.87 0.27
CA ALA A 45 -23.67 22.90 -0.42
C ALA A 45 -23.08 24.30 -0.20
N ALA A 46 -23.31 25.18 -1.16
CA ALA A 46 -23.07 26.61 -0.98
C ALA A 46 -23.89 27.14 0.21
N GLY A 47 -23.28 27.95 1.08
CA GLY A 47 -23.91 28.48 2.29
C GLY A 47 -23.81 27.58 3.51
N THR A 48 -23.30 26.35 3.40
CA THR A 48 -23.08 25.48 4.56
C THR A 48 -22.07 26.11 5.53
N CYS A 49 -22.46 26.18 6.80
CA CYS A 49 -21.62 26.67 7.88
C CYS A 49 -20.96 25.50 8.65
N LEU A 50 -19.63 25.49 8.71
CA LEU A 50 -18.85 24.39 9.27
C LEU A 50 -18.32 24.69 10.67
N ALA A 51 -18.43 23.71 11.56
CA ALA A 51 -17.51 23.57 12.70
C ALA A 51 -16.30 22.72 12.26
N VAL A 52 -15.11 23.32 12.19
CA VAL A 52 -13.88 22.60 11.81
C VAL A 52 -13.23 22.04 13.08
N ILE A 53 -13.13 20.72 13.20
CA ILE A 53 -12.74 20.06 14.45
C ILE A 53 -11.60 19.08 14.20
N GLY A 54 -10.57 19.13 15.03
CA GLY A 54 -9.43 18.21 14.98
C GLY A 54 -8.09 18.92 14.77
N ASP A 55 -7.09 18.61 15.58
CA ASP A 55 -5.74 19.20 15.49
C ASP A 55 -5.12 19.11 14.08
N MET A 56 -5.40 18.04 13.34
CA MET A 56 -4.89 17.88 11.97
C MET A 56 -5.45 18.89 10.96
N ALA A 57 -6.53 19.61 11.30
CA ALA A 57 -7.06 20.68 10.47
C ALA A 57 -6.16 21.92 10.42
N THR A 58 -5.38 22.18 11.48
CA THR A 58 -4.42 23.29 11.58
C THR A 58 -2.96 22.83 11.52
N THR A 59 -2.68 21.63 12.04
CA THR A 59 -1.36 21.02 12.10
C THR A 59 -1.33 19.81 11.15
N PRO A 60 -1.06 20.02 9.85
CA PRO A 60 -1.29 19.00 8.82
C PRO A 60 -0.40 17.77 9.01
N ARG A 61 -1.00 16.58 8.88
CA ARG A 61 -0.27 15.32 8.72
C ARG A 61 -0.28 14.94 7.23
N PHE A 62 0.71 15.42 6.48
CA PHE A 62 0.71 15.31 5.01
C PHE A 62 1.76 14.35 4.45
N GLN A 63 2.61 13.76 5.27
CA GLN A 63 3.67 12.84 4.85
C GLN A 63 4.01 11.84 5.95
N GLY A 64 4.76 10.79 5.58
CA GLY A 64 5.24 9.78 6.52
C GLY A 64 6.27 10.33 7.51
N SER A 65 6.79 9.44 8.36
CA SER A 65 7.92 9.74 9.24
C SER A 65 9.15 8.89 8.87
N GLY A 66 10.32 9.26 9.42
CA GLY A 66 11.60 8.64 9.06
C GLY A 66 12.28 9.27 7.85
N SER A 67 13.00 8.46 7.08
CA SER A 67 13.80 8.87 5.91
C SER A 67 12.98 9.40 4.73
N SER A 68 11.67 9.14 4.71
CA SER A 68 10.74 9.65 3.70
C SER A 68 10.37 11.13 3.88
N LYS A 69 10.73 11.75 5.03
CA LYS A 69 10.41 13.16 5.29
C LYS A 69 11.11 14.09 4.32
N VAL A 70 10.33 14.97 3.71
CA VAL A 70 10.79 16.05 2.85
C VAL A 70 10.46 17.39 3.51
N ASN A 71 11.41 18.33 3.47
CA ASN A 71 11.13 19.72 3.81
C ASN A 71 10.31 20.33 2.67
N ALA A 72 9.01 20.50 2.89
CA ALA A 72 8.09 21.02 1.89
C ALA A 72 8.45 22.46 1.51
N THR A 73 8.17 22.83 0.25
CA THR A 73 8.39 24.20 -0.22
C THR A 73 7.34 25.18 0.30
N ARG A 74 6.15 24.66 0.59
CA ARG A 74 5.01 25.35 1.18
C ARG A 74 4.22 24.35 2.00
N GLU A 75 3.69 24.74 3.15
CA GLU A 75 2.77 23.91 3.92
C GLU A 75 1.40 24.58 3.97
N GLU A 76 0.34 23.79 3.84
CA GLU A 76 -1.05 24.24 3.89
C GLU A 76 -1.80 23.47 4.98
N ASN A 77 -2.83 24.08 5.55
CA ASN A 77 -3.75 23.42 6.47
C ASN A 77 -5.20 23.63 6.03
N ILE A 78 -6.10 22.74 6.47
CA ILE A 78 -7.49 22.69 6.00
C ILE A 78 -8.27 23.93 6.45
N LEU A 79 -8.04 24.39 7.69
CA LEU A 79 -8.73 25.56 8.23
C LEU A 79 -8.45 26.82 7.40
N ASP A 80 -7.19 27.10 7.11
CA ASP A 80 -6.79 28.27 6.33
C ASP A 80 -7.21 28.14 4.87
N ALA A 81 -7.24 26.92 4.31
CA ALA A 81 -7.76 26.69 2.96
C ALA A 81 -9.26 26.99 2.85
N PHE A 82 -10.07 26.65 3.85
CA PHE A 82 -11.48 27.07 3.90
C PHE A 82 -11.64 28.60 4.04
N LYS A 83 -10.89 29.23 4.95
CA LYS A 83 -10.94 30.69 5.13
C LYS A 83 -10.50 31.46 3.87
N ALA A 84 -9.48 30.96 3.18
CA ALA A 84 -9.02 31.55 1.92
C ALA A 84 -10.09 31.43 0.83
N ARG A 85 -10.79 30.28 0.77
CA ARG A 85 -11.94 30.07 -0.13
C ARG A 85 -13.07 31.05 0.17
N GLU A 86 -13.48 31.16 1.42
CA GLU A 86 -14.52 32.08 1.89
C GLU A 86 -14.18 33.53 1.51
N SER A 87 -12.94 33.95 1.79
CA SER A 87 -12.45 35.30 1.46
C SER A 87 -12.45 35.58 -0.05
N ALA A 88 -12.23 34.56 -0.88
CA ALA A 88 -12.19 34.69 -2.34
C ALA A 88 -13.58 34.74 -2.99
N ALA A 89 -14.62 34.22 -2.34
CA ALA A 89 -15.99 34.19 -2.87
C ALA A 89 -16.67 35.57 -2.86
N GLY A 90 -16.17 36.52 -2.04
CA GLY A 90 -16.79 37.83 -1.84
C GLY A 90 -18.08 37.76 -1.01
N THR A 91 -18.64 38.91 -0.63
CA THR A 91 -19.82 38.99 0.26
C THR A 91 -21.15 38.62 -0.41
N ASP A 92 -21.17 38.57 -1.74
CA ASP A 92 -22.41 38.54 -2.52
C ASP A 92 -22.73 37.15 -3.09
N SER A 93 -21.91 36.13 -2.79
CA SER A 93 -22.14 34.75 -3.22
C SER A 93 -22.19 33.81 -2.01
N PRO A 94 -23.19 32.91 -1.93
CA PRO A 94 -23.23 31.93 -0.85
C PRO A 94 -22.01 31.01 -0.98
N SER A 95 -21.12 31.07 0.02
CA SER A 95 -19.94 30.20 0.13
C SER A 95 -20.06 29.31 1.35
N ILE A 96 -19.26 28.24 1.39
CA ILE A 96 -19.03 27.51 2.64
C ILE A 96 -18.32 28.46 3.60
N THR A 97 -18.78 28.55 4.84
CA THR A 97 -18.21 29.40 5.90
C THR A 97 -17.72 28.56 7.08
N VAL A 98 -16.86 29.14 7.92
CA VAL A 98 -16.34 28.46 9.12
C VAL A 98 -16.83 29.19 10.38
N ALA A 99 -17.73 28.56 11.13
CA ALA A 99 -18.23 29.08 12.41
C ALA A 99 -17.15 29.18 13.49
N GLY A 100 -16.17 28.27 13.43
CA GLY A 100 -15.08 28.21 14.38
C GLY A 100 -14.19 26.98 14.20
N TYR A 101 -13.20 26.89 15.08
CA TYR A 101 -12.26 25.77 15.17
C TYR A 101 -12.17 25.26 16.61
N ALA A 102 -12.10 23.94 16.78
CA ALA A 102 -11.76 23.29 18.04
C ALA A 102 -10.76 22.16 17.79
N ALA A 103 -9.77 21.99 18.67
CA ALA A 103 -8.77 20.93 18.51
C ALA A 103 -9.37 19.51 18.69
N GLY A 104 -10.37 19.36 19.56
CA GLY A 104 -11.13 18.12 19.78
C GLY A 104 -10.39 17.01 20.52
N TYR A 105 -9.07 16.86 20.32
CA TYR A 105 -8.24 15.84 20.94
C TYR A 105 -6.78 16.28 21.09
N GLY A 106 -6.04 15.65 22.00
CA GLY A 106 -4.60 15.78 22.05
C GLY A 106 -3.93 14.95 20.96
N ARG A 107 -3.12 15.54 20.08
CA ARG A 107 -2.49 14.88 18.92
C ARG A 107 -1.83 13.53 19.24
N GLN A 108 -1.21 13.44 20.41
CA GLN A 108 -0.45 12.28 20.89
C GLN A 108 -1.28 11.28 21.70
N GLY A 109 -2.62 11.38 21.63
CA GLY A 109 -3.54 10.41 22.23
C GLY A 109 -3.81 10.61 23.73
N THR A 110 -3.32 11.70 24.34
CA THR A 110 -3.64 12.00 25.75
C THR A 110 -5.11 12.40 25.87
N ALA A 111 -5.87 11.68 26.70
CA ALA A 111 -7.27 11.98 26.98
C ALA A 111 -7.41 13.37 27.62
N ASN A 112 -8.35 14.15 27.10
CA ASN A 112 -8.69 15.47 27.62
C ASN A 112 -10.15 15.79 27.30
N GLN A 113 -11.02 15.61 28.30
CA GLN A 113 -12.48 15.79 28.13
C GLN A 113 -12.83 17.22 27.74
N THR A 114 -12.09 18.23 28.24
CA THR A 114 -12.34 19.64 27.90
C THR A 114 -12.23 19.90 26.40
N LEU A 115 -11.30 19.25 25.69
CA LEU A 115 -11.19 19.40 24.24
C LEU A 115 -12.40 18.81 23.49
N ILE A 116 -12.96 17.71 24.00
CA ILE A 116 -14.17 17.10 23.44
C ILE A 116 -15.37 18.01 23.71
N ASP A 117 -15.52 18.50 24.94
CA ASP A 117 -16.63 19.38 25.33
C ASP A 117 -16.63 20.69 24.52
N GLU A 118 -15.46 21.30 24.29
CA GLU A 118 -15.30 22.47 23.42
C GLU A 118 -15.71 22.19 21.97
N ALA A 119 -15.31 21.04 21.43
CA ALA A 119 -15.68 20.62 20.08
C ALA A 119 -17.19 20.36 19.93
N VAL A 120 -17.80 19.69 20.91
CA VAL A 120 -19.25 19.44 20.96
C VAL A 120 -20.03 20.74 21.10
N ALA A 121 -19.57 21.67 21.95
CA ALA A 121 -20.20 22.97 22.13
C ALA A 121 -20.18 23.80 20.84
N LEU A 122 -19.04 23.79 20.11
CA LEU A 122 -18.93 24.43 18.80
C LEU A 122 -19.88 23.78 17.78
N ALA A 123 -19.87 22.46 17.67
CA ALA A 123 -20.72 21.73 16.72
C ALA A 123 -22.22 21.89 17.00
N SER A 124 -22.60 22.05 18.28
CA SER A 124 -24.00 22.16 18.71
C SER A 124 -24.60 23.56 18.51
N ARG A 125 -23.82 24.54 18.04
CA ARG A 125 -24.35 25.88 17.79
C ARG A 125 -25.47 25.85 16.73
N GLU A 126 -26.42 26.75 16.88
CA GLU A 126 -27.58 26.83 15.98
C GLU A 126 -27.16 27.17 14.54
N ASP A 127 -26.16 28.04 14.38
CA ASP A 127 -25.63 28.49 13.09
C ASP A 127 -24.67 27.49 12.42
N VAL A 128 -24.39 26.34 13.03
CA VAL A 128 -23.54 25.29 12.44
C VAL A 128 -24.41 24.24 11.77
N ASP A 129 -24.12 23.94 10.51
CA ASP A 129 -24.83 22.90 9.76
C ASP A 129 -24.13 21.55 9.85
N VAL A 130 -22.78 21.55 9.81
CA VAL A 130 -21.98 20.33 9.69
C VAL A 130 -20.76 20.39 10.62
N ALA A 131 -20.50 19.29 11.32
CA ALA A 131 -19.24 19.08 12.03
C ALA A 131 -18.24 18.37 11.11
N LEU A 132 -17.17 19.08 10.72
CA LEU A 132 -16.06 18.53 9.93
C LEU A 132 -14.98 18.01 10.87
N ALA A 133 -14.93 16.70 11.09
CA ALA A 133 -13.93 16.06 11.94
C ALA A 133 -12.71 15.62 11.12
N VAL A 134 -11.54 16.19 11.40
CA VAL A 134 -10.26 15.78 10.81
C VAL A 134 -9.55 14.86 11.80
N VAL A 135 -9.53 13.56 11.52
CA VAL A 135 -9.04 12.50 12.41
C VAL A 135 -8.14 11.53 11.66
N GLY A 136 -7.35 10.73 12.38
CA GLY A 136 -6.46 9.74 11.81
C GLY A 136 -5.23 9.41 12.65
N LEU A 137 -4.12 9.10 11.97
CA LEU A 137 -2.88 8.65 12.58
C LEU A 137 -1.82 9.76 12.63
N ASP A 138 -1.10 9.84 13.75
CA ASP A 138 -0.08 10.85 13.96
C ASP A 138 1.32 10.41 13.45
N GLU A 139 2.33 11.27 13.64
CA GLU A 139 3.72 10.99 13.27
C GLU A 139 4.31 9.75 13.92
N ARG A 140 3.89 9.43 15.14
CA ARG A 140 4.45 8.33 15.92
C ARG A 140 3.85 7.00 15.55
N SER A 141 2.56 7.00 15.19
CA SER A 141 1.83 5.81 14.77
C SER A 141 2.40 5.22 13.47
N GLU A 142 2.88 6.05 12.54
CA GLU A 142 3.37 5.61 11.24
C GLU A 142 4.81 6.11 10.99
N SER A 143 5.76 5.48 11.69
CA SER A 143 7.18 5.83 11.61
C SER A 143 8.03 4.68 11.10
N GLU A 144 8.99 5.01 10.23
CA GLU A 144 10.02 4.06 9.81
C GLU A 144 10.70 3.40 11.03
N GLY A 145 10.90 2.09 10.93
CA GLY A 145 11.58 1.29 11.96
C GLY A 145 10.66 0.77 13.07
N LEU A 146 9.35 1.04 13.01
CA LEU A 146 8.36 0.51 13.93
C LEU A 146 7.05 0.20 13.21
N ASP A 147 6.51 -1.00 13.46
CA ASP A 147 5.17 -1.35 13.03
C ASP A 147 4.14 -0.93 14.09
N ARG A 148 2.93 -0.59 13.63
CA ARG A 148 1.79 -0.35 14.52
C ARG A 148 1.41 -1.64 15.26
N SER A 149 1.03 -1.50 16.52
CA SER A 149 0.48 -2.61 17.32
C SER A 149 -1.03 -2.81 17.16
N THR A 150 -1.71 -1.93 16.43
CA THR A 150 -3.16 -1.94 16.23
C THR A 150 -3.55 -1.21 14.94
N MET A 151 -4.69 -1.60 14.36
CA MET A 151 -5.33 -0.86 13.26
C MET A 151 -6.21 0.31 13.74
N ALA A 152 -6.51 0.42 15.03
CA ALA A 152 -7.28 1.55 15.54
C ALA A 152 -6.55 2.89 15.39
N ILE A 153 -7.30 3.96 15.16
CA ILE A 153 -6.84 5.33 15.45
C ILE A 153 -6.83 5.56 16.97
N PRO A 154 -6.13 6.58 17.49
CA PRO A 154 -6.12 6.86 18.93
C PRO A 154 -7.52 6.97 19.51
N GLN A 155 -7.80 6.29 20.64
CA GLN A 155 -9.14 6.17 21.22
C GLN A 155 -9.80 7.53 21.47
N VAL A 156 -9.04 8.54 21.89
CA VAL A 156 -9.52 9.92 22.10
C VAL A 156 -10.18 10.53 20.86
N GLN A 157 -9.80 10.10 19.66
CA GLN A 157 -10.42 10.55 18.40
C GLN A 157 -11.71 9.77 18.11
N ASN A 158 -11.77 8.47 18.45
CA ASN A 158 -13.02 7.70 18.39
C ASN A 158 -14.07 8.24 19.37
N ASP A 159 -13.65 8.61 20.58
CA ASP A 159 -14.50 9.21 21.61
C ASP A 159 -15.05 10.56 21.12
N LEU A 160 -14.19 11.40 20.51
CA LEU A 160 -14.61 12.65 19.89
C LEU A 160 -15.66 12.44 18.80
N VAL A 161 -15.42 11.56 17.81
CA VAL A 161 -16.39 11.35 16.71
C VAL A 161 -17.73 10.85 17.27
N THR A 162 -17.69 9.95 18.25
CA THR A 162 -18.90 9.48 18.95
C THR A 162 -19.65 10.64 19.60
N ALA A 163 -18.95 11.52 20.33
CA ALA A 163 -19.55 12.69 20.96
C ALA A 163 -20.13 13.69 19.95
N LEU A 164 -19.46 13.90 18.80
CA LEU A 164 -19.97 14.75 17.73
C LEU A 164 -21.25 14.21 17.12
N THR A 165 -21.33 12.89 16.87
CA THR A 165 -22.56 12.28 16.31
C THR A 165 -23.75 12.40 17.27
N ALA A 166 -23.52 12.50 18.58
CA ALA A 166 -24.56 12.71 19.57
C ALA A 166 -25.18 14.12 19.56
N THR A 167 -24.58 15.08 18.85
CA THR A 167 -25.16 16.44 18.66
C THR A 167 -26.37 16.46 17.74
N GLY A 168 -26.57 15.40 16.94
CA GLY A 168 -27.60 15.33 15.91
C GLY A 168 -27.28 16.12 14.63
N LYS A 169 -26.15 16.83 14.57
CA LYS A 169 -25.65 17.45 13.33
C LYS A 169 -24.95 16.39 12.45
N PRO A 170 -25.04 16.49 11.12
CA PRO A 170 -24.23 15.70 10.22
C PRO A 170 -22.73 15.81 10.54
N VAL A 171 -22.06 14.67 10.68
CA VAL A 171 -20.61 14.59 10.86
C VAL A 171 -19.97 14.14 9.55
N VAL A 172 -19.07 14.96 9.02
CA VAL A 172 -18.24 14.63 7.85
C VAL A 172 -16.82 14.40 8.33
N VAL A 173 -16.24 13.26 7.99
CA VAL A 173 -14.88 12.90 8.40
C VAL A 173 -13.89 13.09 7.25
N VAL A 174 -12.83 13.85 7.52
CA VAL A 174 -11.59 13.83 6.72
C VAL A 174 -10.60 12.90 7.43
N LEU A 175 -10.33 11.76 6.81
CA LEU A 175 -9.50 10.71 7.41
C LEU A 175 -8.07 10.76 6.87
N VAL A 176 -7.13 11.03 7.78
CA VAL A 176 -5.70 11.20 7.49
C VAL A 176 -4.89 10.02 8.05
N ALA A 177 -4.58 9.04 7.21
CA ALA A 177 -3.80 7.86 7.57
C ALA A 177 -2.95 7.41 6.38
N GLY A 178 -1.79 6.80 6.62
CA GLY A 178 -0.98 6.19 5.57
C GLY A 178 -1.40 4.76 5.21
N SER A 179 -2.09 4.06 6.12
CA SER A 179 -2.58 2.69 5.92
C SER A 179 -4.03 2.53 6.43
N PRO A 180 -4.68 1.38 6.17
CA PRO A 180 -6.01 1.07 6.69
C PRO A 180 -6.13 1.25 8.21
N VAL A 181 -7.30 1.71 8.64
CA VAL A 181 -7.67 1.85 10.06
C VAL A 181 -9.09 1.33 10.32
N GLU A 182 -9.34 0.91 11.56
CA GLU A 182 -10.69 0.52 12.00
C GLU A 182 -11.59 1.76 12.13
N LEU A 183 -12.85 1.62 11.72
CA LEU A 183 -13.85 2.71 11.70
C LEU A 183 -15.10 2.33 12.54
N PRO A 184 -15.03 2.36 13.89
CA PRO A 184 -16.14 1.93 14.74
C PRO A 184 -17.39 2.82 14.61
N TRP A 185 -17.23 4.06 14.14
CA TRP A 185 -18.28 5.06 13.95
C TRP A 185 -18.75 5.16 12.48
N HIS A 186 -18.34 4.23 11.59
CA HIS A 186 -18.66 4.26 10.16
C HIS A 186 -20.15 4.52 9.89
N ASP A 187 -21.05 3.83 10.59
CA ASP A 187 -22.49 3.89 10.33
C ASP A 187 -23.11 5.21 10.83
N SER A 188 -22.52 5.85 11.85
CA SER A 188 -23.05 7.05 12.51
C SER A 188 -22.65 8.37 11.85
N VAL A 189 -21.69 8.37 10.92
CA VAL A 189 -21.24 9.59 10.22
C VAL A 189 -21.87 9.71 8.83
N ALA A 190 -22.02 10.94 8.32
CA ALA A 190 -22.67 11.20 7.05
C ALA A 190 -21.74 10.91 5.85
N ALA A 191 -20.46 11.29 5.94
CA ALA A 191 -19.48 11.06 4.89
C ALA A 191 -18.07 10.85 5.42
N ILE A 192 -17.24 10.15 4.64
CA ILE A 192 -15.83 9.89 4.94
C ILE A 192 -15.01 10.13 3.66
N LEU A 193 -14.13 11.12 3.70
CA LEU A 193 -13.13 11.39 2.67
C LEU A 193 -11.76 10.95 3.19
N TYR A 194 -11.19 9.88 2.63
CA TYR A 194 -9.84 9.44 2.93
C TYR A 194 -8.84 10.17 2.06
N VAL A 195 -7.90 10.89 2.70
CA VAL A 195 -6.94 11.77 2.01
C VAL A 195 -5.52 11.23 1.99
N GLY A 196 -5.29 10.06 2.61
CA GLY A 196 -3.95 9.49 2.71
C GLY A 196 -2.98 10.43 3.43
N LEU A 197 -1.74 10.43 2.96
CA LEU A 197 -0.71 11.43 3.29
C LEU A 197 -0.47 12.30 2.05
N SER A 198 -1.29 13.35 1.92
CA SER A 198 -1.57 14.06 0.66
C SER A 198 -0.52 15.08 0.19
N GLY A 199 0.64 15.15 0.86
CA GLY A 199 1.72 16.03 0.45
C GLY A 199 1.46 17.52 0.70
N GLN A 200 2.38 18.35 0.20
CA GLN A 200 2.45 19.77 0.55
C GLN A 200 1.22 20.62 0.18
N ALA A 201 0.42 20.17 -0.80
CA ALA A 201 -0.79 20.83 -1.29
C ALA A 201 -2.07 20.04 -0.96
N GLY A 202 -1.98 19.11 0.00
CA GLY A 202 -3.08 18.22 0.36
C GLY A 202 -4.29 18.94 0.94
N ALA A 203 -4.08 20.01 1.71
CA ALA A 203 -5.19 20.73 2.33
C ALA A 203 -6.08 21.47 1.31
N SER A 204 -5.49 22.18 0.34
CA SER A 204 -6.26 22.81 -0.72
C SER A 204 -6.99 21.79 -1.60
N ALA A 205 -6.36 20.66 -1.91
CA ALA A 205 -7.02 19.53 -2.59
C ALA A 205 -8.25 19.02 -1.80
N THR A 206 -8.12 18.86 -0.48
CA THR A 206 -9.20 18.36 0.38
C THR A 206 -10.38 19.32 0.37
N VAL A 207 -10.13 20.62 0.56
CA VAL A 207 -11.19 21.64 0.54
C VAL A 207 -11.90 21.71 -0.81
N ARG A 208 -11.15 21.59 -1.91
CA ARG A 208 -11.72 21.58 -3.27
C ARG A 208 -12.60 20.35 -3.52
N ALA A 209 -12.20 19.17 -3.02
CA ALA A 209 -13.02 17.97 -3.06
C ALA A 209 -14.30 18.14 -2.23
N LEU A 210 -14.18 18.53 -0.96
CA LEU A 210 -15.32 18.75 -0.07
C LEU A 210 -16.33 19.78 -0.62
N ALA A 211 -15.87 20.79 -1.35
CA ALA A 211 -16.71 21.83 -1.94
C ALA A 211 -17.19 21.49 -3.37
N GLY A 212 -16.87 20.32 -3.92
CA GLY A 212 -17.34 19.89 -5.24
C GLY A 212 -16.61 20.53 -6.43
N GLU A 213 -15.54 21.29 -6.21
CA GLU A 213 -14.68 21.76 -7.32
C GLU A 213 -13.90 20.62 -7.98
N VAL A 214 -13.72 19.53 -7.24
CA VAL A 214 -13.10 18.30 -7.70
C VAL A 214 -14.00 17.16 -7.30
N ASN A 215 -14.32 16.30 -8.27
CA ASN A 215 -15.01 15.05 -8.02
C ASN A 215 -13.97 13.98 -7.58
N PRO A 216 -14.06 13.42 -6.35
CA PRO A 216 -13.17 12.36 -5.90
C PRO A 216 -13.14 11.20 -6.89
N SER A 217 -11.93 10.70 -7.15
CA SER A 217 -11.72 9.63 -8.15
C SER A 217 -10.53 8.73 -7.81
N GLY A 218 -10.03 8.79 -6.57
CA GLY A 218 -9.09 7.81 -6.04
C GLY A 218 -9.80 6.49 -5.76
N HIS A 219 -9.07 5.38 -5.85
CA HIS A 219 -9.55 4.03 -5.52
C HIS A 219 -8.54 3.38 -4.58
N LEU A 220 -9.01 2.58 -3.62
CA LEU A 220 -8.16 1.99 -2.59
C LEU A 220 -7.12 1.03 -3.18
N ALA A 221 -5.85 1.26 -2.86
CA ALA A 221 -4.75 0.34 -3.21
C ALA A 221 -4.60 -0.82 -2.20
N GLU A 222 -5.35 -0.80 -1.11
CA GLU A 222 -5.31 -1.78 -0.02
C GLU A 222 -6.73 -2.13 0.41
N THR A 223 -6.96 -3.40 0.77
CA THR A 223 -8.23 -3.82 1.38
C THR A 223 -8.35 -3.24 2.79
N TRP A 224 -9.51 -2.69 3.14
CA TRP A 224 -9.81 -2.28 4.51
C TRP A 224 -10.56 -3.39 5.23
N ALA A 225 -9.83 -4.16 6.04
CA ALA A 225 -10.41 -5.18 6.91
C ALA A 225 -11.39 -4.55 7.91
N LEU A 226 -12.37 -5.34 8.39
CA LEU A 226 -13.24 -4.88 9.47
C LEU A 226 -12.46 -4.75 10.78
N ARG A 227 -11.55 -5.69 11.06
CA ARG A 227 -10.69 -5.73 12.24
C ARG A 227 -9.28 -6.21 11.89
N TYR A 228 -8.29 -5.88 12.73
CA TYR A 228 -6.93 -6.41 12.54
C TYR A 228 -6.88 -7.94 12.52
N ASP A 229 -7.67 -8.59 13.36
CA ASP A 229 -7.71 -10.06 13.45
C ASP A 229 -8.19 -10.73 12.16
N ASP A 230 -8.87 -10.01 11.26
CA ASP A 230 -9.31 -10.54 9.97
C ASP A 230 -8.17 -10.61 8.95
N CYS A 231 -7.05 -9.90 9.18
CA CYS A 231 -5.88 -9.93 8.31
C CYS A 231 -5.28 -11.35 8.22
N PRO A 232 -4.85 -11.79 7.03
CA PRO A 232 -4.34 -13.15 6.82
C PRO A 232 -3.07 -13.45 7.65
N SER A 233 -2.33 -12.41 8.05
CA SER A 233 -1.11 -12.52 8.83
C SER A 233 -1.25 -12.23 10.33
N ALA A 234 -2.45 -11.89 10.82
CA ALA A 234 -2.65 -11.35 12.17
C ALA A 234 -2.16 -12.28 13.29
N GLY A 235 -2.25 -13.61 13.09
CA GLY A 235 -1.84 -14.61 14.07
C GLY A 235 -0.33 -14.78 14.23
N TRP A 236 0.49 -14.23 13.32
CA TRP A 236 1.94 -14.43 13.28
C TRP A 236 2.76 -13.18 12.94
N TYR A 237 2.08 -12.06 12.68
CA TYR A 237 2.71 -10.75 12.53
C TYR A 237 2.39 -9.83 13.72
N PRO A 238 3.37 -9.12 14.30
CA PRO A 238 4.79 -9.12 13.94
C PRO A 238 5.48 -10.44 14.34
N ALA A 239 6.50 -10.84 13.58
CA ALA A 239 7.27 -12.02 13.89
C ALA A 239 8.09 -11.82 15.19
N VAL A 240 8.02 -12.78 16.11
CA VAL A 240 8.74 -12.74 17.39
C VAL A 240 10.23 -13.12 17.24
N GLY A 241 10.57 -13.81 16.14
CA GLY A 241 11.92 -14.32 15.85
C GLY A 241 12.70 -13.48 14.83
N ARG A 242 13.85 -14.00 14.39
CA ARG A 242 14.64 -13.41 13.29
C ARG A 242 13.86 -13.42 11.97
N ASP A 243 13.14 -14.51 11.74
CA ASP A 243 12.54 -14.82 10.45
C ASP A 243 11.02 -14.64 10.53
N ALA A 244 10.45 -13.96 9.54
CA ALA A 244 9.00 -13.85 9.34
C ALA A 244 8.59 -14.85 8.25
N ILE A 245 7.72 -15.80 8.60
CA ILE A 245 7.22 -16.82 7.67
C ILE A 245 5.91 -16.32 7.05
N TYR A 246 5.89 -16.18 5.74
CA TYR A 246 4.74 -15.65 4.99
C TYR A 246 3.78 -16.80 4.69
N ARG A 247 3.06 -17.24 5.73
CA ARG A 247 2.17 -18.41 5.69
C ARG A 247 0.99 -18.21 4.75
N GLU A 248 0.60 -16.97 4.51
CA GLU A 248 -0.45 -16.61 3.59
C GLU A 248 -0.14 -16.91 2.12
N GLY A 249 1.13 -17.15 1.77
CA GLY A 249 1.52 -17.52 0.43
C GLY A 249 1.00 -16.51 -0.62
N PRO A 250 0.30 -16.96 -1.69
CA PRO A 250 -0.26 -16.04 -2.69
C PRO A 250 -1.51 -15.28 -2.20
N PHE A 251 -2.10 -15.64 -1.06
CA PHE A 251 -3.33 -15.07 -0.55
C PHE A 251 -3.05 -13.83 0.32
N VAL A 252 -2.57 -12.76 -0.32
CA VAL A 252 -2.29 -11.46 0.33
C VAL A 252 -3.33 -10.42 -0.09
N GLY A 253 -3.89 -9.67 0.88
CA GLY A 253 -4.90 -8.65 0.63
C GLY A 253 -6.18 -9.25 0.03
N TYR A 254 -6.80 -8.59 -0.96
CA TYR A 254 -8.03 -9.07 -1.59
C TYR A 254 -7.94 -10.50 -2.14
N ARG A 255 -6.74 -10.97 -2.51
CA ARG A 255 -6.54 -12.37 -2.92
C ARG A 255 -6.98 -13.36 -1.85
N TYR A 256 -6.78 -13.02 -0.57
CA TYR A 256 -7.29 -13.77 0.57
C TYR A 256 -8.76 -13.50 0.81
N TYR A 257 -9.16 -12.25 1.03
CA TYR A 257 -10.54 -11.92 1.43
C TYR A 257 -11.59 -12.44 0.44
N GLU A 258 -11.36 -12.26 -0.86
CA GLU A 258 -12.26 -12.75 -1.91
C GLU A 258 -12.25 -14.28 -2.02
N THR A 259 -11.11 -14.92 -1.77
CA THR A 259 -11.01 -16.39 -1.85
C THR A 259 -11.68 -17.06 -0.66
N ALA A 260 -11.42 -16.56 0.55
CA ALA A 260 -11.89 -17.13 1.80
C ALA A 260 -13.30 -16.64 2.20
N GLY A 261 -13.87 -15.68 1.44
CA GLY A 261 -15.17 -15.10 1.75
C GLY A 261 -15.19 -14.28 3.05
N VAL A 262 -14.07 -13.68 3.42
CA VAL A 262 -13.93 -12.89 4.66
C VAL A 262 -14.46 -11.47 4.41
N PRO A 263 -15.48 -11.01 5.16
CA PRO A 263 -16.03 -9.67 4.97
C PRO A 263 -15.00 -8.57 5.24
N VAL A 264 -15.09 -7.49 4.48
CA VAL A 264 -14.21 -6.33 4.56
C VAL A 264 -15.04 -5.06 4.69
N ARG A 265 -14.46 -4.01 5.28
CA ARG A 265 -15.10 -2.68 5.33
C ARG A 265 -15.17 -2.09 3.93
N PHE A 266 -14.05 -2.08 3.21
CA PHE A 266 -13.96 -1.66 1.82
C PHE A 266 -13.04 -2.60 1.05
N PRO A 267 -13.47 -3.12 -0.12
CA PRO A 267 -12.65 -4.00 -0.93
C PRO A 267 -11.48 -3.25 -1.58
N PHE A 268 -10.49 -4.02 -2.04
CA PHE A 268 -9.43 -3.45 -2.88
C PHE A 268 -10.04 -2.85 -4.15
N GLY A 269 -9.54 -1.68 -4.55
CA GLY A 269 -10.05 -0.96 -5.70
C GLY A 269 -11.30 -0.12 -5.41
N TYR A 270 -11.85 -0.12 -4.20
CA TYR A 270 -13.06 0.65 -3.88
C TYR A 270 -12.83 2.17 -3.86
N GLY A 271 -13.82 2.94 -4.33
CA GLY A 271 -13.86 4.39 -4.18
C GLY A 271 -15.13 4.98 -4.80
N LEU A 272 -15.85 5.80 -4.05
CA LEU A 272 -17.03 6.50 -4.55
C LEU A 272 -16.64 7.75 -5.35
N SER A 273 -17.62 8.27 -6.08
CA SER A 273 -17.57 9.51 -6.84
C SER A 273 -18.86 10.30 -6.61
N TYR A 274 -18.86 11.60 -6.91
CA TYR A 274 -20.10 12.38 -7.06
C TYR A 274 -20.85 12.04 -8.36
N SER A 275 -20.24 11.24 -9.24
CA SER A 275 -20.85 10.68 -10.44
C SER A 275 -21.18 9.20 -10.25
N THR A 276 -22.12 8.71 -11.05
CA THR A 276 -22.50 7.30 -11.13
C THR A 276 -22.11 6.75 -12.49
N PHE A 277 -21.52 5.55 -12.52
CA PHE A 277 -21.02 4.95 -13.74
C PHE A 277 -21.61 3.56 -13.95
N THR A 278 -22.08 3.29 -15.17
CA THR A 278 -22.51 1.96 -15.60
C THR A 278 -21.46 1.32 -16.51
N TYR A 279 -21.24 0.02 -16.33
CA TYR A 279 -20.36 -0.81 -17.14
C TYR A 279 -21.25 -1.68 -18.03
N ASP A 280 -21.40 -1.30 -19.30
CA ASP A 280 -22.47 -1.78 -20.17
C ASP A 280 -22.12 -3.09 -20.90
N ALA A 281 -20.89 -3.18 -21.40
CA ALA A 281 -20.46 -4.28 -22.25
C ALA A 281 -18.97 -4.54 -22.15
N ILE A 282 -18.60 -5.82 -22.29
CA ILE A 282 -17.25 -6.30 -22.47
C ILE A 282 -17.18 -7.07 -23.79
N ALA A 283 -16.22 -6.73 -24.64
CA ALA A 283 -15.94 -7.45 -25.87
C ALA A 283 -14.48 -7.89 -25.89
N LEU A 284 -14.23 -9.17 -26.20
CA LEU A 284 -12.87 -9.60 -26.53
C LEU A 284 -12.43 -8.94 -27.83
N ALA A 285 -11.20 -8.46 -27.83
CA ALA A 285 -10.59 -7.93 -29.03
C ALA A 285 -10.52 -8.98 -30.14
N ALA A 286 -10.76 -8.60 -31.39
CA ALA A 286 -10.74 -9.52 -32.53
C ALA A 286 -9.36 -10.18 -32.74
N ASP A 287 -8.28 -9.52 -32.35
CA ASP A 287 -6.90 -10.02 -32.38
C ASP A 287 -6.51 -10.80 -31.11
N GLY A 288 -7.43 -10.97 -30.16
CA GLY A 288 -7.18 -11.62 -28.88
C GLY A 288 -6.25 -10.83 -27.94
N SER A 289 -5.92 -9.58 -28.24
CA SER A 289 -4.91 -8.81 -27.50
C SER A 289 -5.44 -8.10 -26.26
N GLY A 290 -6.72 -8.23 -25.92
CA GLY A 290 -7.32 -7.56 -24.77
C GLY A 290 -8.84 -7.58 -24.77
N VAL A 291 -9.43 -6.67 -23.99
CA VAL A 291 -10.87 -6.42 -23.93
C VAL A 291 -11.19 -4.95 -24.14
N ASP A 292 -12.27 -4.70 -24.89
CA ASP A 292 -12.91 -3.39 -25.01
C ASP A 292 -14.09 -3.34 -24.04
N VAL A 293 -14.09 -2.32 -23.17
CA VAL A 293 -15.11 -2.12 -22.14
C VAL A 293 -15.85 -0.82 -22.41
N THR A 294 -17.18 -0.87 -22.47
CA THR A 294 -18.00 0.33 -22.60
C THR A 294 -18.47 0.80 -21.23
N VAL A 295 -18.22 2.07 -20.93
CA VAL A 295 -18.58 2.71 -19.66
C VAL A 295 -19.30 4.02 -19.94
N THR A 296 -20.38 4.25 -19.20
CA THR A 296 -21.21 5.45 -19.28
C THR A 296 -21.20 6.18 -17.95
N ASN A 297 -21.13 7.52 -17.98
CA ASN A 297 -21.42 8.36 -16.82
C ASN A 297 -22.90 8.73 -16.83
N ASP A 298 -23.68 8.17 -15.91
CA ASP A 298 -25.14 8.34 -15.87
C ASP A 298 -25.59 9.56 -15.06
N SER A 299 -24.66 10.41 -14.60
CA SER A 299 -24.97 11.57 -13.77
C SER A 299 -24.80 12.90 -14.51
N ASP A 300 -25.32 13.97 -13.89
CA ASP A 300 -25.17 15.35 -14.35
C ASP A 300 -23.80 15.98 -13.99
N VAL A 301 -22.93 15.20 -13.33
CA VAL A 301 -21.63 15.67 -12.83
C VAL A 301 -20.52 14.99 -13.63
N ALA A 302 -19.57 15.76 -14.14
CA ALA A 302 -18.38 15.21 -14.76
C ALA A 302 -17.56 14.43 -13.71
N GLY A 303 -17.00 13.29 -14.09
CA GLY A 303 -16.29 12.43 -13.15
C GLY A 303 -15.25 11.57 -13.82
N SER A 304 -14.51 10.83 -13.01
CA SER A 304 -13.60 9.79 -13.51
C SER A 304 -13.78 8.51 -12.71
N THR A 305 -13.80 7.38 -13.41
CA THR A 305 -13.83 6.05 -12.82
C THR A 305 -12.60 5.24 -13.23
N VAL A 306 -12.27 4.20 -12.46
CA VAL A 306 -11.23 3.23 -12.79
C VAL A 306 -11.90 1.92 -13.20
N ILE A 307 -11.71 1.52 -14.45
CA ILE A 307 -12.11 0.21 -14.96
C ILE A 307 -11.06 -0.79 -14.53
N GLN A 308 -11.43 -1.83 -13.79
CA GLN A 308 -10.51 -2.83 -13.26
C GLN A 308 -10.74 -4.19 -13.91
N LEU A 309 -9.68 -4.79 -14.44
CA LEU A 309 -9.69 -6.10 -15.09
C LEU A 309 -9.08 -7.15 -14.17
N TYR A 310 -9.89 -8.13 -13.83
CA TYR A 310 -9.50 -9.30 -13.08
C TYR A 310 -9.55 -10.55 -13.94
N VAL A 311 -8.68 -11.51 -13.65
CA VAL A 311 -8.73 -12.84 -14.28
C VAL A 311 -8.86 -13.93 -13.23
N SER A 312 -9.60 -14.98 -13.57
CA SER A 312 -9.68 -16.24 -12.83
C SER A 312 -9.19 -17.37 -13.74
N GLY A 313 -8.30 -18.21 -13.21
CA GLY A 313 -7.70 -19.31 -13.95
C GLY A 313 -8.63 -20.52 -14.13
N PRO A 314 -8.30 -21.44 -15.06
CA PRO A 314 -9.09 -22.63 -15.36
C PRO A 314 -9.36 -23.52 -14.15
N SER A 315 -8.46 -23.52 -13.15
CA SER A 315 -8.53 -24.38 -11.96
C SER A 315 -9.63 -24.08 -10.96
N ARG A 316 -10.37 -22.98 -11.14
CA ARG A 316 -11.52 -22.61 -10.29
C ARG A 316 -12.73 -22.16 -11.08
N SER A 317 -12.79 -22.38 -12.40
CA SER A 317 -13.95 -21.98 -13.19
C SER A 317 -15.15 -22.88 -12.88
N ALA A 318 -15.96 -22.44 -11.92
CA ALA A 318 -17.25 -23.01 -11.56
C ALA A 318 -18.33 -22.54 -12.53
N VAL A 319 -18.14 -22.71 -13.84
CA VAL A 319 -19.28 -22.65 -14.76
C VAL A 319 -19.96 -24.01 -14.69
N SER A 320 -21.11 -24.06 -14.00
CA SER A 320 -22.04 -25.20 -13.91
C SER A 320 -21.82 -26.27 -12.82
N GLY A 321 -21.61 -25.88 -11.56
CA GLY A 321 -22.04 -26.67 -10.38
C GLY A 321 -21.50 -28.09 -10.18
N ARG A 322 -20.59 -28.59 -11.03
CA ARG A 322 -19.90 -29.87 -10.95
C ARG A 322 -18.58 -29.80 -11.74
N THR A 323 -17.55 -29.26 -11.11
CA THR A 323 -16.16 -29.54 -11.51
C THR A 323 -15.32 -29.53 -10.25
N ALA A 324 -14.62 -30.64 -10.00
CA ALA A 324 -13.51 -30.64 -9.04
C ALA A 324 -12.49 -29.60 -9.52
N ALA A 325 -11.89 -28.84 -8.60
CA ALA A 325 -10.73 -28.00 -8.94
C ALA A 325 -9.73 -28.85 -9.74
N SER A 326 -9.05 -28.33 -10.75
CA SER A 326 -8.00 -29.05 -11.48
C SER A 326 -7.00 -28.04 -12.04
N GLY A 327 -5.70 -28.19 -11.80
CA GLY A 327 -4.70 -27.19 -12.22
C GLY A 327 -4.09 -26.42 -11.05
N VAL A 328 -3.51 -25.24 -11.28
CA VAL A 328 -2.66 -24.54 -10.29
C VAL A 328 -3.46 -23.92 -9.14
N LEU A 329 -2.96 -24.00 -7.90
CA LEU A 329 -3.45 -23.23 -6.75
C LEU A 329 -3.33 -21.71 -7.00
N ARG A 330 -4.46 -21.00 -6.96
CA ARG A 330 -4.53 -19.56 -7.25
C ARG A 330 -5.54 -18.85 -6.34
N PRO A 331 -5.40 -17.53 -6.13
CA PRO A 331 -6.51 -16.69 -5.68
C PRO A 331 -7.73 -16.84 -6.60
N VAL A 332 -8.94 -16.60 -6.08
CA VAL A 332 -10.18 -16.67 -6.88
C VAL A 332 -10.15 -15.71 -8.07
N ARG A 333 -9.44 -14.60 -7.96
CA ARG A 333 -9.22 -13.63 -9.04
C ARG A 333 -7.99 -12.78 -8.76
N GLU A 334 -7.40 -12.23 -9.82
CA GLU A 334 -6.25 -11.32 -9.73
C GLU A 334 -6.40 -10.15 -10.70
N LEU A 335 -6.13 -8.92 -10.24
CA LEU A 335 -6.05 -7.72 -11.07
C LEU A 335 -4.91 -7.87 -12.08
N LYS A 336 -5.21 -7.70 -13.37
CA LYS A 336 -4.27 -7.80 -14.49
C LYS A 336 -4.26 -6.58 -15.42
N GLY A 337 -5.12 -5.61 -15.18
CA GLY A 337 -5.12 -4.34 -15.91
C GLY A 337 -6.11 -3.37 -15.30
N PHE A 338 -5.90 -2.08 -15.52
CA PHE A 338 -6.87 -1.06 -15.18
C PHE A 338 -6.70 0.15 -16.10
N ALA A 339 -7.77 0.92 -16.27
CA ALA A 339 -7.75 2.17 -17.00
C ALA A 339 -8.60 3.21 -16.28
N LYS A 340 -8.03 4.40 -16.04
CA LYS A 340 -8.79 5.54 -15.53
C LYS A 340 -9.37 6.31 -16.71
N VAL A 341 -10.67 6.54 -16.71
CA VAL A 341 -11.39 7.26 -17.76
C VAL A 341 -12.13 8.44 -17.16
N ALA A 342 -11.94 9.63 -17.75
CA ALA A 342 -12.71 10.82 -17.43
C ALA A 342 -13.89 10.94 -18.40
N LEU A 343 -15.09 11.18 -17.88
CA LEU A 343 -16.32 11.25 -18.65
C LEU A 343 -17.07 12.54 -18.29
N ALA A 344 -17.51 13.27 -19.30
CA ALA A 344 -18.50 14.33 -19.15
C ALA A 344 -19.84 13.74 -18.67
N PRO A 345 -20.80 14.57 -18.20
CA PRO A 345 -22.16 14.11 -17.91
C PRO A 345 -22.76 13.39 -19.11
N HIS A 346 -23.39 12.24 -18.88
CA HIS A 346 -24.06 11.43 -19.92
C HIS A 346 -23.15 10.95 -21.06
N GLU A 347 -21.83 11.00 -20.87
CA GLU A 347 -20.86 10.52 -21.87
C GLU A 347 -20.64 9.01 -21.74
N THR A 348 -20.68 8.31 -22.88
CA THR A 348 -20.26 6.92 -23.02
C THR A 348 -18.92 6.84 -23.75
N ARG A 349 -17.98 6.03 -23.25
CA ARG A 349 -16.74 5.70 -23.95
C ARG A 349 -16.44 4.20 -23.91
N THR A 350 -15.83 3.71 -24.99
CA THR A 350 -15.22 2.39 -25.03
C THR A 350 -13.72 2.51 -24.73
N VAL A 351 -13.23 1.72 -23.78
CA VAL A 351 -11.85 1.74 -23.30
C VAL A 351 -11.24 0.35 -23.48
N ARG A 352 -10.08 0.29 -24.14
CA ARG A 352 -9.29 -0.92 -24.31
C ARG A 352 -8.40 -1.18 -23.10
N ILE A 353 -8.45 -2.40 -22.55
CA ILE A 353 -7.44 -2.93 -21.63
C ILE A 353 -6.73 -4.09 -22.33
N ALA A 354 -5.43 -3.92 -22.61
CA ALA A 354 -4.63 -4.92 -23.29
C ALA A 354 -4.21 -6.07 -22.35
N PHE A 355 -4.12 -7.27 -22.91
CA PHE A 355 -3.43 -8.40 -22.29
C PHE A 355 -1.93 -8.30 -22.52
N ASP A 356 -1.17 -8.76 -21.55
CA ASP A 356 0.29 -8.74 -21.59
C ASP A 356 0.89 -10.00 -20.93
N ARG A 357 2.22 -10.02 -20.85
CA ARG A 357 3.00 -11.09 -20.21
C ARG A 357 2.68 -11.33 -18.74
N TYR A 358 1.86 -10.53 -18.06
CA TYR A 358 1.45 -10.71 -16.67
C TYR A 358 0.03 -11.26 -16.54
N THR A 359 -0.80 -11.14 -17.58
CA THR A 359 -2.23 -11.45 -17.54
C THR A 359 -2.51 -12.90 -17.14
N PHE A 360 -1.99 -13.89 -17.87
CA PHE A 360 -2.39 -15.30 -17.71
C PHE A 360 -1.35 -16.20 -17.04
N ARG A 361 -0.30 -15.59 -16.47
CA ARG A 361 0.83 -16.36 -15.94
C ARG A 361 0.73 -16.73 -14.46
N HIS A 362 1.41 -17.83 -14.12
CA HIS A 362 1.80 -18.17 -12.76
C HIS A 362 3.31 -18.49 -12.72
N PHE A 363 3.91 -18.43 -11.53
CA PHE A 363 5.27 -18.89 -11.33
C PHE A 363 5.23 -20.35 -10.91
N ALA A 364 5.85 -21.24 -11.68
CA ALA A 364 5.99 -22.64 -11.31
C ALA A 364 7.15 -22.75 -10.30
N ALA A 365 6.82 -22.73 -9.01
CA ALA A 365 7.81 -22.92 -7.95
C ALA A 365 8.51 -24.28 -8.13
N ALA A 366 9.78 -24.37 -7.74
CA ALA A 366 10.53 -25.62 -7.82
C ALA A 366 10.18 -26.53 -6.65
N ALA A 367 9.87 -27.81 -6.88
CA ALA A 367 10.16 -28.85 -5.88
C ALA A 367 11.42 -29.61 -6.24
N GLY A 368 12.17 -29.94 -5.19
CA GLY A 368 13.06 -31.08 -5.21
C GLY A 368 12.30 -32.40 -5.36
N THR A 369 13.02 -33.38 -5.90
CA THR A 369 12.78 -34.83 -5.96
C THR A 369 11.96 -35.42 -7.11
N SER A 370 11.06 -34.72 -7.79
CA SER A 370 10.48 -35.22 -9.05
C SER A 370 11.05 -34.42 -10.21
N GLY A 371 11.83 -35.07 -11.09
CA GLY A 371 12.54 -34.44 -12.21
C GLY A 371 11.66 -33.88 -13.34
N THR A 372 10.61 -33.12 -13.00
CA THR A 372 9.83 -32.34 -13.96
C THR A 372 10.69 -31.19 -14.48
N SER A 373 10.90 -31.18 -15.80
CA SER A 373 11.59 -30.10 -16.50
C SER A 373 10.82 -28.77 -16.35
N GLY A 374 11.53 -27.70 -15.96
CA GLY A 374 11.07 -26.30 -15.94
C GLY A 374 10.47 -25.77 -14.62
N ALA A 375 10.92 -26.31 -13.49
CA ALA A 375 10.83 -25.65 -12.19
C ALA A 375 11.58 -24.29 -12.18
N GLY A 376 10.99 -23.26 -11.56
CA GLY A 376 11.61 -21.93 -11.41
C GLY A 376 11.39 -20.97 -12.58
N GLU A 377 10.39 -21.22 -13.42
CA GLU A 377 10.05 -20.37 -14.56
C GLU A 377 8.59 -19.89 -14.52
N TRP A 378 8.28 -18.89 -15.33
CA TRP A 378 6.93 -18.42 -15.51
C TRP A 378 6.22 -19.24 -16.60
N ARG A 379 4.95 -19.61 -16.36
CA ARG A 379 4.15 -20.44 -17.29
C ARG A 379 2.72 -19.93 -17.44
N VAL A 380 2.06 -20.35 -18.53
CA VAL A 380 0.64 -20.10 -18.81
C VAL A 380 -0.11 -21.42 -18.83
N GLU A 381 -1.28 -21.45 -18.22
CA GLU A 381 -2.15 -22.64 -18.20
C GLU A 381 -3.17 -22.55 -19.33
N ALA A 382 -3.25 -23.59 -20.16
CA ALA A 382 -4.29 -23.72 -21.16
C ALA A 382 -5.66 -23.98 -20.50
N GLY A 383 -6.72 -23.59 -21.18
CA GLY A 383 -8.10 -23.73 -20.72
C GLY A 383 -8.87 -22.42 -20.72
N ASP A 384 -10.06 -22.46 -20.13
CA ASP A 384 -10.97 -21.32 -20.06
C ASP A 384 -10.63 -20.41 -18.88
N TRP A 385 -10.27 -19.17 -19.19
CA TRP A 385 -10.06 -18.12 -18.22
C TRP A 385 -11.29 -17.23 -18.16
N THR A 386 -11.72 -16.87 -16.95
CA THR A 386 -12.76 -15.84 -16.78
C THR A 386 -12.09 -14.49 -16.71
N ILE A 387 -12.45 -13.59 -17.61
CA ILE A 387 -12.16 -12.15 -17.53
C ILE A 387 -13.34 -11.49 -16.83
N ALA A 388 -13.08 -10.74 -15.78
CA ALA A 388 -14.10 -10.03 -15.01
C ALA A 388 -13.75 -8.55 -14.91
N ILE A 389 -14.73 -7.68 -15.12
CA ILE A 389 -14.56 -6.22 -15.16
C ILE A 389 -15.53 -5.56 -14.18
N GLY A 390 -15.04 -4.56 -13.47
CA GLY A 390 -15.87 -3.71 -12.61
C GLY A 390 -15.08 -2.60 -11.93
N PRO A 391 -15.73 -1.87 -11.00
CA PRO A 391 -15.12 -0.79 -10.25
C PRO A 391 -14.21 -1.25 -9.12
N ASP A 392 -14.33 -2.47 -8.58
CA ASP A 392 -13.49 -2.97 -7.48
C ASP A 392 -13.44 -4.52 -7.44
N ALA A 393 -12.63 -5.08 -6.53
CA ALA A 393 -12.40 -6.52 -6.47
C ALA A 393 -13.65 -7.35 -6.14
N ALA A 394 -14.64 -6.77 -5.45
CA ALA A 394 -15.84 -7.45 -5.00
C ALA A 394 -17.01 -7.26 -5.98
N HIS A 395 -17.10 -6.11 -6.66
CA HIS A 395 -18.16 -5.79 -7.62
C HIS A 395 -17.65 -5.87 -9.06
N LEU A 396 -17.91 -7.00 -9.74
CA LEU A 396 -17.49 -7.26 -11.12
C LEU A 396 -18.70 -7.62 -12.00
N PRO A 397 -19.50 -6.63 -12.44
CA PRO A 397 -20.77 -6.87 -13.15
C PRO A 397 -20.59 -7.50 -14.53
N LEU A 398 -19.43 -7.34 -15.16
CA LEU A 398 -19.16 -7.85 -16.51
C LEU A 398 -18.21 -9.03 -16.45
N THR A 399 -18.53 -10.08 -17.20
CA THR A 399 -17.67 -11.26 -17.35
C THR A 399 -17.62 -11.73 -18.80
N ALA A 400 -16.47 -12.29 -19.20
CA ALA A 400 -16.27 -12.95 -20.49
C ALA A 400 -15.33 -14.15 -20.31
N THR A 401 -15.43 -15.14 -21.20
CA THR A 401 -14.52 -16.29 -21.21
C THR A 401 -13.45 -16.11 -22.28
N TYR A 402 -12.19 -16.28 -21.93
CA TYR A 402 -11.05 -16.29 -22.85
C TYR A 402 -10.36 -17.66 -22.81
N THR A 403 -10.38 -18.39 -23.93
CA THR A 403 -9.81 -19.73 -24.01
C THR A 403 -8.37 -19.67 -24.51
N ILE A 404 -7.44 -20.22 -23.73
CA ILE A 404 -6.06 -20.43 -24.15
C ILE A 404 -5.91 -21.87 -24.61
N ALA A 405 -5.69 -22.08 -25.91
CA ALA A 405 -5.53 -23.41 -26.49
C ALA A 405 -4.12 -23.97 -26.26
N LEU A 406 -4.02 -25.30 -26.19
CA LEU A 406 -2.74 -25.99 -26.33
C LEU A 406 -2.29 -25.95 -27.80
N PRO A 407 -0.98 -25.86 -28.07
CA PRO A 407 -0.47 -26.03 -29.42
C PRO A 407 -0.87 -27.41 -29.97
N LYS A 408 -1.58 -27.45 -31.10
CA LYS A 408 -1.84 -28.68 -31.86
C LYS A 408 -0.72 -28.89 -32.87
N ASN A 409 -0.22 -30.12 -33.00
CA ASN A 409 0.76 -30.46 -34.03
C ASN A 409 0.15 -30.24 -35.43
N GLY A 410 0.67 -29.27 -36.19
CA GLY A 410 0.37 -29.11 -37.62
C GLY A 410 -0.66 -28.04 -38.01
N ASP A 411 -1.24 -27.31 -37.05
CA ASP A 411 -2.20 -26.23 -37.35
C ASP A 411 -1.53 -24.85 -37.32
N ALA A 412 -1.85 -24.01 -38.30
CA ALA A 412 -1.39 -22.62 -38.43
C ALA A 412 -2.22 -21.63 -37.57
N GLU A 413 -2.51 -21.98 -36.31
CA GLU A 413 -3.28 -21.14 -35.39
C GLU A 413 -2.41 -20.45 -34.31
N ALA A 414 -3.03 -19.56 -33.52
CA ALA A 414 -2.38 -18.83 -32.43
C ALA A 414 -1.59 -19.76 -31.49
N HIS A 415 -0.38 -19.35 -31.09
CA HIS A 415 0.55 -20.12 -30.23
C HIS A 415 1.18 -21.37 -30.87
N ALA A 416 1.43 -21.37 -32.18
CA ALA A 416 2.09 -22.48 -32.89
C ALA A 416 3.49 -22.85 -32.34
N ASP A 417 4.19 -21.92 -31.68
CA ASP A 417 5.46 -22.16 -30.99
C ASP A 417 5.28 -22.72 -29.56
N GLY A 418 4.03 -22.92 -29.14
CA GLY A 418 3.65 -23.37 -27.80
C GLY A 418 3.82 -22.31 -26.72
N THR A 419 3.95 -21.04 -27.08
CA THR A 419 4.13 -19.96 -26.11
C THR A 419 3.06 -18.87 -26.20
N LEU A 420 2.72 -18.28 -25.05
CA LEU A 420 1.94 -17.05 -24.95
C LEU A 420 2.83 -15.97 -24.30
N PHE A 421 3.04 -14.86 -25.01
CA PHE A 421 3.97 -13.80 -24.60
C PHE A 421 5.39 -14.29 -24.26
N GLY A 422 5.88 -15.30 -25.01
CA GLY A 422 7.21 -15.90 -24.82
C GLY A 422 7.29 -16.87 -23.64
N MET A 423 6.14 -17.30 -23.09
CA MET A 423 6.07 -18.20 -21.96
C MET A 423 5.41 -19.53 -22.33
N PRO A 424 5.93 -20.68 -21.87
CA PRO A 424 5.36 -21.98 -22.20
C PRO A 424 3.90 -22.11 -21.78
N ILE A 425 3.06 -22.60 -22.70
CA ILE A 425 1.68 -23.00 -22.41
C ILE A 425 1.70 -24.46 -21.98
N ILE A 426 1.09 -24.76 -20.83
CA ILE A 426 1.04 -26.10 -20.23
C ILE A 426 -0.39 -26.59 -20.06
N THR A 427 -0.58 -27.91 -20.02
CA THR A 427 -1.87 -28.51 -19.68
C THR A 427 -2.16 -28.32 -18.20
N PRO A 428 -3.44 -28.32 -17.77
CA PRO A 428 -3.80 -28.30 -16.35
C PRO A 428 -3.13 -29.42 -15.53
N GLU A 429 -2.94 -30.60 -16.11
CA GLU A 429 -2.26 -31.73 -15.46
C GLU A 429 -0.75 -31.50 -15.33
N ALA A 430 -0.11 -30.89 -16.33
CA ALA A 430 1.30 -30.50 -16.25
C ALA A 430 1.52 -29.31 -15.30
N ALA A 431 0.45 -28.58 -14.99
CA ALA A 431 0.41 -27.52 -13.98
C ALA A 431 0.15 -28.04 -12.56
N ALA A 432 -0.01 -29.36 -12.37
CA ALA A 432 -0.39 -29.99 -11.11
C ALA A 432 0.68 -29.94 -10.00
N PHE A 433 1.85 -29.36 -10.25
CA PHE A 433 2.78 -29.03 -9.19
C PHE A 433 2.21 -27.81 -8.43
N GLN A 434 1.73 -28.02 -7.18
CA GLN A 434 0.77 -27.17 -6.47
C GLN A 434 -0.66 -27.26 -7.04
N SER A 435 -1.11 -28.47 -7.39
CA SER A 435 -2.46 -28.63 -7.91
C SER A 435 -3.51 -28.21 -6.87
N ALA A 436 -4.52 -27.45 -7.28
CA ALA A 436 -5.72 -27.17 -6.48
C ALA A 436 -6.54 -28.43 -6.14
N THR A 437 -6.11 -29.64 -6.56
CA THR A 437 -6.62 -30.93 -6.08
C THR A 437 -5.77 -31.61 -5.03
N ASP A 438 -4.53 -31.15 -4.81
CA ASP A 438 -3.62 -31.82 -3.89
C ASP A 438 -4.16 -31.70 -2.46
N PRO A 439 -4.65 -32.80 -1.85
CA PRO A 439 -5.20 -32.73 -0.50
C PRO A 439 -4.15 -32.33 0.54
N ALA A 440 -2.85 -32.46 0.23
CA ALA A 440 -1.77 -32.02 1.11
C ALA A 440 -1.68 -30.49 1.24
N LEU A 441 -2.30 -29.73 0.34
CA LEU A 441 -2.41 -28.27 0.45
C LEU A 441 -3.46 -27.85 1.50
N GLY A 442 -4.38 -28.75 1.87
CA GLY A 442 -5.38 -28.57 2.92
C GLY A 442 -6.04 -27.18 2.92
N HIS A 443 -5.78 -26.36 3.94
CA HIS A 443 -6.38 -25.05 4.12
C HIS A 443 -6.16 -24.06 2.96
N TYR A 444 -5.06 -24.19 2.21
CA TYR A 444 -4.81 -23.34 1.04
C TYR A 444 -5.87 -23.50 -0.05
N LEU A 445 -6.48 -24.68 -0.17
CA LEU A 445 -7.47 -24.96 -1.21
C LEU A 445 -8.68 -24.04 -1.14
N ASN A 446 -9.02 -23.56 0.07
CA ASN A 446 -10.12 -22.64 0.32
C ASN A 446 -9.64 -21.23 0.73
N GLY A 447 -8.33 -20.97 0.68
CA GLY A 447 -7.73 -19.71 1.13
C GLY A 447 -7.78 -19.49 2.64
N ASP A 448 -8.01 -20.52 3.46
CA ASP A 448 -8.02 -20.41 4.93
C ASP A 448 -6.59 -20.34 5.49
N VAL A 449 -5.88 -19.29 5.12
CA VAL A 449 -4.45 -19.19 5.42
C VAL A 449 -4.13 -18.98 6.90
N LYS A 450 -5.13 -18.64 7.71
CA LYS A 450 -5.00 -18.46 9.16
C LYS A 450 -4.84 -19.77 9.94
N HIS A 451 -5.10 -20.91 9.30
CA HIS A 451 -4.96 -22.23 9.92
C HIS A 451 -3.91 -23.12 9.22
N VAL A 452 -3.14 -22.54 8.30
CA VAL A 452 -2.10 -23.27 7.54
C VAL A 452 -1.01 -23.81 8.46
N THR A 453 -0.78 -25.11 8.32
CA THR A 453 0.23 -25.91 9.01
C THR A 453 1.58 -25.90 8.28
N ASP A 454 2.65 -26.31 8.96
CA ASP A 454 3.99 -26.47 8.35
C ASP A 454 4.02 -27.57 7.28
N ALA A 455 3.16 -28.58 7.40
CA ALA A 455 3.01 -29.64 6.40
C ALA A 455 2.38 -29.11 5.11
N GLU A 456 1.33 -28.30 5.21
CA GLU A 456 0.68 -27.65 4.05
C GLU A 456 1.61 -26.63 3.39
N MET A 457 2.38 -25.87 4.18
CA MET A 457 3.46 -25.02 3.66
C MET A 457 4.50 -25.84 2.89
N THR A 458 4.91 -26.99 3.44
CA THR A 458 5.88 -27.87 2.79
C THR A 458 5.34 -28.43 1.47
N ALA A 459 4.06 -28.78 1.43
CA ALA A 459 3.37 -29.18 0.21
C ALA A 459 3.33 -28.04 -0.82
N LEU A 460 3.04 -26.81 -0.38
CA LEU A 460 3.03 -25.63 -1.24
C LEU A 460 4.43 -25.33 -1.80
N PHE A 461 5.46 -25.26 -0.97
CA PHE A 461 6.81 -24.83 -1.38
C PHE A 461 7.68 -25.97 -1.94
N GLY A 462 7.29 -27.23 -1.76
CA GLY A 462 8.07 -28.39 -2.20
C GLY A 462 9.33 -28.64 -1.37
N HIS A 463 9.45 -28.02 -0.19
CA HIS A 463 10.52 -28.24 0.78
C HIS A 463 10.06 -27.87 2.20
N GLU A 464 10.68 -28.45 3.22
CA GLU A 464 10.35 -28.14 4.61
C GLU A 464 10.56 -26.65 4.91
N VAL A 465 9.57 -26.05 5.57
CA VAL A 465 9.65 -24.66 6.05
C VAL A 465 10.22 -24.65 7.45
N ILE A 466 11.52 -24.88 7.54
CA ILE A 466 12.27 -24.74 8.79
C ILE A 466 12.66 -23.27 8.92
N ALA A 467 12.12 -22.56 9.92
CA ALA A 467 12.67 -21.27 10.33
C ALA A 467 14.15 -21.50 10.64
N PRO A 468 15.10 -20.91 9.88
CA PRO A 468 16.49 -21.23 10.09
C PRO A 468 16.86 -20.88 11.53
N GLY A 469 17.47 -21.84 12.24
CA GLY A 469 17.93 -21.60 13.60
C GLY A 469 18.99 -20.49 13.67
N LYS A 470 19.60 -20.31 14.84
CA LYS A 470 20.71 -19.35 15.00
C LYS A 470 21.76 -19.60 13.91
N PRO A 471 22.13 -18.57 13.12
CA PRO A 471 23.02 -18.77 11.99
C PRO A 471 24.38 -19.28 12.49
N ALA A 472 24.79 -20.46 12.04
CA ALA A 472 26.12 -20.98 12.35
C ALA A 472 27.23 -20.15 11.67
N VAL A 473 26.90 -19.54 10.53
CA VAL A 473 27.72 -18.62 9.74
C VAL A 473 26.85 -17.43 9.36
N LEU A 474 27.31 -16.23 9.68
CA LEU A 474 26.63 -14.98 9.35
C LEU A 474 26.87 -14.63 7.87
N GLY A 475 25.81 -14.30 7.15
CA GLY A 475 25.83 -13.77 5.79
C GLY A 475 25.60 -12.26 5.74
N VAL A 476 25.65 -11.70 4.53
CA VAL A 476 25.39 -10.27 4.29
C VAL A 476 23.95 -9.83 4.53
N ASN A 477 23.04 -10.81 4.69
CA ASN A 477 21.62 -10.63 4.96
C ASN A 477 21.25 -10.88 6.43
N ASP A 478 22.15 -11.44 7.25
CA ASP A 478 21.86 -11.62 8.68
C ASP A 478 21.94 -10.25 9.38
N PRO A 479 20.90 -9.84 10.12
CA PRO A 479 20.89 -8.54 10.79
C PRO A 479 22.00 -8.46 11.83
N ILE A 480 22.47 -7.25 12.13
CA ILE A 480 23.54 -7.02 13.13
C ILE A 480 23.15 -7.58 14.51
N SER A 481 21.87 -7.62 14.86
CA SER A 481 21.35 -8.27 16.06
C SER A 481 21.74 -9.76 16.16
N SER A 482 21.82 -10.47 15.03
CA SER A 482 22.26 -11.87 14.99
C SER A 482 23.73 -12.05 15.38
N TRP A 483 24.53 -10.98 15.33
CA TRP A 483 25.94 -11.02 15.73
C TRP A 483 26.10 -11.19 17.25
N ALA A 484 25.05 -11.09 18.05
CA ALA A 484 25.07 -11.53 19.45
C ALA A 484 25.50 -13.00 19.60
N SER A 485 25.30 -13.81 18.55
CA SER A 485 25.75 -15.22 18.47
C SER A 485 27.09 -15.41 17.71
N SER A 486 27.70 -14.32 17.25
CA SER A 486 28.94 -14.33 16.45
C SER A 486 30.10 -15.05 17.14
N ARG A 487 30.92 -15.78 16.37
CA ARG A 487 32.21 -16.34 16.82
C ARG A 487 33.29 -15.25 17.03
N GLY A 488 33.12 -14.07 16.44
CA GLY A 488 34.02 -12.93 16.58
C GLY A 488 33.71 -12.10 17.82
N PHE A 489 34.68 -11.95 18.72
CA PHE A 489 34.53 -11.19 19.96
C PHE A 489 34.05 -9.74 19.73
N VAL A 490 34.63 -9.04 18.76
CA VAL A 490 34.30 -7.63 18.45
C VAL A 490 32.85 -7.49 17.98
N ALA A 491 32.43 -8.31 17.01
CA ALA A 491 31.07 -8.29 16.48
C ALA A 491 30.02 -8.61 17.56
N ARG A 492 30.31 -9.60 18.41
CA ARG A 492 29.46 -9.97 19.54
C ARG A 492 29.30 -8.83 20.55
N THR A 493 30.40 -8.18 20.91
CA THR A 493 30.39 -7.05 21.84
C THR A 493 29.58 -5.89 21.30
N ILE A 494 29.74 -5.52 20.02
CA ILE A 494 28.98 -4.44 19.38
C ILE A 494 27.47 -4.73 19.46
N ALA A 495 27.03 -5.91 19.02
CA ALA A 495 25.60 -6.26 19.02
C ALA A 495 25.00 -6.26 20.43
N ASN A 496 25.70 -6.85 21.41
CA ASN A 496 25.23 -6.90 22.79
C ASN A 496 25.18 -5.51 23.45
N THR A 497 26.15 -4.64 23.15
CA THR A 497 26.17 -3.26 23.66
C THR A 497 25.02 -2.45 23.08
N LEU A 498 24.76 -2.55 21.77
CA LEU A 498 23.64 -1.88 21.12
C LEU A 498 22.29 -2.39 21.67
N ALA A 499 22.12 -3.71 21.81
CA ALA A 499 20.92 -4.30 22.39
C ALA A 499 20.69 -3.86 23.85
N LYS A 500 21.76 -3.78 24.66
CA LYS A 500 21.68 -3.25 26.03
C LYS A 500 21.30 -1.78 26.05
N ARG A 501 21.86 -0.97 25.14
CA ARG A 501 21.54 0.46 25.01
C ARG A 501 20.07 0.66 24.66
N GLU A 502 19.56 -0.06 23.66
CA GLU A 502 18.14 0.00 23.26
C GLU A 502 17.23 -0.30 24.45
N ARG A 503 17.47 -1.41 25.14
CA ARG A 503 16.68 -1.80 26.32
C ARG A 503 16.70 -0.72 27.40
N THR A 504 17.87 -0.17 27.69
CA THR A 504 18.04 0.88 28.71
C THR A 504 17.27 2.16 28.33
N VAL A 505 17.28 2.55 27.06
CA VAL A 505 16.52 3.72 26.58
C VAL A 505 15.02 3.45 26.66
N ARG A 506 14.59 2.26 26.24
CA ARG A 506 13.19 1.85 26.30
C ARG A 506 12.65 1.83 27.72
N GLU A 507 13.40 1.28 28.66
CA GLU A 507 13.05 1.29 30.09
C GLU A 507 12.95 2.71 30.67
N LYS A 508 13.83 3.63 30.23
CA LYS A 508 13.86 5.01 30.73
C LYS A 508 12.77 5.91 30.15
N THR A 509 12.44 5.73 28.88
CA THR A 509 11.60 6.67 28.12
C THR A 509 10.22 6.11 27.81
N GLY A 510 10.00 4.81 28.00
CA GLY A 510 8.80 4.11 27.56
C GLY A 510 8.72 3.91 26.05
N ALA A 511 9.71 4.37 25.28
CA ALA A 511 9.74 4.33 23.82
C ALA A 511 11.05 3.72 23.29
N PRO A 512 11.03 3.00 22.15
CA PRO A 512 12.24 2.41 21.59
C PRO A 512 13.22 3.47 21.04
N ASP A 513 14.53 3.19 21.13
CA ASP A 513 15.56 3.95 20.41
C ASP A 513 15.59 3.48 18.95
N LEU A 514 14.79 4.14 18.10
CA LEU A 514 14.64 3.79 16.68
C LEU A 514 15.97 3.74 15.92
N ASN A 515 16.92 4.63 16.24
CA ASN A 515 18.24 4.61 15.60
C ASN A 515 19.02 3.34 15.95
N THR A 516 18.97 2.95 17.23
CA THR A 516 19.63 1.72 17.68
C THR A 516 18.95 0.48 17.11
N LEU A 517 17.61 0.44 17.08
CA LEU A 517 16.85 -0.65 16.45
C LEU A 517 17.13 -0.76 14.96
N PHE A 518 17.18 0.37 14.24
CA PHE A 518 17.53 0.41 12.83
C PHE A 518 18.90 -0.24 12.60
N ILE A 519 19.93 0.15 13.37
CA ILE A 519 21.26 -0.45 13.25
C ILE A 519 21.21 -1.95 13.55
N LEU A 520 20.52 -2.37 14.61
CA LEU A 520 20.43 -3.78 15.00
C LEU A 520 19.73 -4.64 13.94
N ASN A 521 18.68 -4.13 13.30
CA ASN A 521 17.87 -4.89 12.34
C ASN A 521 18.35 -4.74 10.89
N MET A 522 19.29 -3.82 10.64
CA MET A 522 19.87 -3.63 9.32
C MET A 522 20.82 -4.81 8.95
N PRO A 523 20.67 -5.39 7.75
CA PRO A 523 21.64 -6.37 7.25
C PRO A 523 22.93 -5.66 6.76
N PRO A 524 24.12 -6.27 6.88
CA PRO A 524 25.38 -5.68 6.45
C PRO A 524 25.38 -5.13 5.02
N ARG A 525 24.67 -5.77 4.09
CA ARG A 525 24.53 -5.28 2.69
C ARG A 525 23.92 -3.88 2.57
N ALA A 526 23.22 -3.38 3.59
CA ALA A 526 22.66 -2.04 3.56
C ALA A 526 23.74 -0.96 3.74
N MET A 527 24.91 -1.29 4.33
CA MET A 527 26.03 -0.36 4.47
C MET A 527 26.49 0.20 3.12
N SER A 528 26.48 -0.60 2.05
CA SER A 528 26.85 -0.13 0.72
C SER A 528 25.84 0.84 0.10
N LYS A 529 24.57 0.78 0.52
CA LYS A 529 23.55 1.76 0.12
C LYS A 529 23.64 3.05 0.93
N MET A 530 23.88 2.93 2.24
CA MET A 530 23.77 4.06 3.18
C MET A 530 25.02 4.94 3.25
N THR A 531 26.15 4.44 2.79
CA THR A 531 27.44 5.15 2.92
C THR A 531 27.81 5.98 1.69
N GLN A 532 26.88 6.20 0.76
CA GLN A 532 27.10 7.00 -0.46
C GLN A 532 28.38 6.58 -1.21
N GLY A 533 28.61 5.27 -1.31
CA GLY A 533 29.77 4.70 -2.00
C GLY A 533 31.06 4.63 -1.16
N MET A 534 31.09 5.03 0.13
CA MET A 534 32.27 4.83 0.97
C MET A 534 32.55 3.35 1.27
N VAL A 535 31.49 2.52 1.34
CA VAL A 535 31.58 1.07 1.54
C VAL A 535 31.00 0.38 0.30
N ASP A 536 31.79 -0.48 -0.35
CA ASP A 536 31.32 -1.32 -1.46
C ASP A 536 30.92 -2.73 -0.99
N SER A 537 30.43 -3.57 -1.90
CA SER A 537 30.06 -4.96 -1.58
C SER A 537 31.24 -5.79 -1.08
N ALA A 538 32.44 -5.57 -1.61
CA ALA A 538 33.64 -6.31 -1.20
C ALA A 538 34.06 -5.96 0.24
N MET A 539 33.89 -4.69 0.65
CA MET A 539 34.07 -4.25 2.03
C MET A 539 33.01 -4.87 2.95
N VAL A 540 31.76 -4.95 2.52
CA VAL A 540 30.70 -5.64 3.28
C VAL A 540 31.06 -7.12 3.53
N ASP A 541 31.49 -7.84 2.50
CA ASP A 541 31.94 -9.24 2.63
C ASP A 541 33.10 -9.38 3.61
N ALA A 542 34.03 -8.42 3.59
CA ALA A 542 35.15 -8.38 4.53
C ALA A 542 34.69 -8.16 5.98
N ILE A 543 33.71 -7.28 6.21
CA ILE A 543 33.11 -7.04 7.52
C ILE A 543 32.41 -8.31 8.03
N VAL A 544 31.65 -9.00 7.17
CA VAL A 544 30.98 -10.26 7.53
C VAL A 544 31.99 -11.37 7.86
N LYS A 545 33.15 -11.42 7.19
CA LYS A 545 34.25 -12.34 7.57
C LYS A 545 34.77 -12.08 8.98
N ILE A 546 34.87 -10.81 9.40
CA ILE A 546 35.22 -10.43 10.79
C ILE A 546 34.12 -10.94 11.74
N GLY A 547 32.86 -10.72 11.40
CA GLY A 547 31.70 -11.24 12.13
C GLY A 547 31.70 -12.77 12.27
N ASN A 548 32.32 -13.50 11.35
CA ASN A 548 32.46 -14.96 11.43
C ASN A 548 33.72 -15.45 12.16
N GLY A 549 34.43 -14.56 12.87
CA GLY A 549 35.65 -14.90 13.62
C GLY A 549 36.91 -15.02 12.75
N ARG A 550 36.85 -14.68 11.45
CA ARG A 550 38.01 -14.64 10.55
C ARG A 550 38.68 -13.26 10.56
N THR A 551 38.92 -12.70 11.75
CA THR A 551 39.26 -11.29 11.97
C THR A 551 40.44 -10.79 11.12
N PHE A 552 41.58 -11.49 11.13
CA PHE A 552 42.77 -11.04 10.38
C PHE A 552 42.58 -11.07 8.86
N ARG A 553 41.96 -12.14 8.33
CA ARG A 553 41.64 -12.25 6.89
C ARG A 553 40.59 -11.21 6.47
N GLY A 554 39.61 -10.98 7.33
CA GLY A 554 38.59 -9.94 7.14
C GLY A 554 39.21 -8.55 7.10
N LEU A 555 40.07 -8.21 8.06
CA LEU A 555 40.76 -6.92 8.12
C LEU A 555 41.65 -6.69 6.89
N GLY A 556 42.45 -7.69 6.50
CA GLY A 556 43.26 -7.60 5.27
C GLY A 556 42.41 -7.41 4.01
N SER A 557 41.28 -8.14 3.91
CA SER A 557 40.33 -7.97 2.80
C SER A 557 39.68 -6.59 2.80
N LEU A 558 39.35 -6.04 3.98
CA LEU A 558 38.71 -4.74 4.15
C LEU A 558 39.64 -3.61 3.73
N ILE A 559 40.90 -3.65 4.16
CA ILE A 559 41.93 -2.68 3.77
C ILE A 559 42.14 -2.70 2.26
N SER A 560 42.29 -3.90 1.70
CA SER A 560 42.48 -4.08 0.25
C SER A 560 41.28 -3.56 -0.55
N ALA A 561 40.05 -3.85 -0.09
CA ALA A 561 38.82 -3.38 -0.72
C ALA A 561 38.65 -1.86 -0.60
N TYR A 562 38.98 -1.27 0.56
CA TYR A 562 38.94 0.18 0.77
C TYR A 562 39.79 0.94 -0.25
N PHE A 563 41.04 0.52 -0.47
CA PHE A 563 41.89 1.17 -1.47
C PHE A 563 41.39 0.99 -2.91
N ARG A 564 40.84 -0.19 -3.24
CA ARG A 564 40.20 -0.41 -4.56
C ARG A 564 38.98 0.50 -4.76
N ASN A 565 38.10 0.58 -3.76
CA ASN A 565 36.91 1.41 -3.81
C ASN A 565 37.26 2.90 -3.91
N GLN A 566 38.26 3.36 -3.15
CA GLN A 566 38.73 4.75 -3.23
C GLN A 566 39.25 5.09 -4.64
N SER A 567 40.02 4.19 -5.26
CA SER A 567 40.50 4.36 -6.64
C SER A 567 39.35 4.36 -7.65
N ALA A 568 38.37 3.47 -7.49
CA ALA A 568 37.17 3.41 -8.34
C ALA A 568 36.34 4.71 -8.23
N ASN A 569 36.04 5.16 -7.01
CA ASN A 569 35.30 6.41 -6.78
C ASN A 569 36.02 7.63 -7.35
N LYS A 570 37.36 7.70 -7.24
CA LYS A 570 38.15 8.75 -7.89
C LYS A 570 38.03 8.70 -9.41
N ARG A 571 38.04 7.51 -10.01
CA ARG A 571 37.86 7.35 -11.46
C ARG A 571 36.46 7.80 -11.91
N THR A 572 35.42 7.34 -11.23
CA THR A 572 34.03 7.75 -11.52
C THR A 572 33.82 9.24 -11.31
N ALA A 573 34.40 9.85 -10.27
CA ALA A 573 34.32 11.29 -10.07
C ALA A 573 34.98 12.08 -11.22
N LYS A 574 36.11 11.59 -11.76
CA LYS A 574 36.73 12.18 -12.95
C LYS A 574 35.85 12.04 -14.19
N GLU A 575 35.32 10.84 -14.43
CA GLU A 575 34.39 10.57 -15.54
C GLU A 575 33.16 11.51 -15.49
N LEU A 576 32.54 11.67 -14.31
CA LEU A 576 31.37 12.54 -14.10
C LEU A 576 31.68 14.03 -14.23
N ASN A 577 32.90 14.44 -13.88
CA ASN A 577 33.35 15.83 -14.00
C ASN A 577 33.96 16.13 -15.38
N HIS A 578 33.99 15.16 -16.30
CA HIS A 578 34.68 15.26 -17.60
C HIS A 578 36.18 15.65 -17.46
N GLU A 579 36.86 15.15 -16.43
CA GLU A 579 38.29 15.40 -16.12
C GLU A 579 39.25 14.32 -16.64
#